data_AF-A0A2T2ZJ77-F1
#
_entry.id   AF-A0A2T2ZJ77-F1
#
_cell.length_a   1.000
_cell.length_b   1.000
_cell.length_c   1.000
_cell.angle_alpha   90.00
_cell.angle_beta   90.00
_cell.angle_gamma   90.00
#
_symmetry.space_group_name_H-M   'P 1'
#
loop_
_entity.id
_entity.type
_entity.pdbx_description
1 polymer ?
#
loop_
_entity_poly.entity_id
_entity_poly.type
_entity_poly.pdbx_seq_one_letter_code
_entity_poly.pdbx_strand_id
1 'polypeptide(L)' 'MTDRPARAQRPGDSHSADRPAKGRARSAAEAARLARVFGETLPRTSSDERAPDGELPSSSDDWLRAQVPPHHG' A
#
# COMPACT_ATOMS: atom_id res chain seq x y z
N MET A 1 -37.88 -3.84 6.15
CA MET A 1 -37.29 -4.98 5.41
C MET A 1 -36.29 -4.45 4.40
N THR A 2 -35.09 -4.13 4.85
CA THR A 2 -33.88 -4.11 4.01
C THR A 2 -32.70 -4.30 4.94
N ASP A 3 -32.28 -5.56 5.05
CA ASP A 3 -31.04 -5.93 5.72
C ASP A 3 -29.88 -5.50 4.82
N ARG A 4 -28.95 -4.71 5.37
CA ARG A 4 -27.75 -4.25 4.69
C ARG A 4 -26.72 -5.37 4.84
N PRO A 5 -26.33 -6.11 3.78
CA PRO A 5 -25.38 -7.17 3.95
C PRO A 5 -24.05 -6.59 4.45
N ALA A 6 -23.57 -7.16 5.56
CA ALA A 6 -22.27 -6.87 6.13
C ALA A 6 -21.22 -6.93 5.03
N ARG A 7 -20.47 -5.83 4.87
CA ARG A 7 -19.36 -5.75 3.93
C ARG A 7 -18.34 -6.80 4.37
N ALA A 8 -18.37 -7.97 3.74
CA ALA A 8 -17.38 -9.01 3.96
C ALA A 8 -16.01 -8.38 3.72
N GLN A 9 -15.22 -8.29 4.78
CA GLN A 9 -13.84 -7.81 4.73
C GLN A 9 -13.12 -8.72 3.74
N ARG A 10 -12.70 -8.18 2.59
CA ARG A 10 -11.87 -8.92 1.65
C ARG A 10 -10.52 -9.15 2.35
N PRO A 11 -10.05 -10.40 2.51
CA PRO A 11 -8.71 -10.65 3.00
C PRO A 11 -7.75 -10.32 1.86
N GLY A 12 -7.34 -9.06 1.77
CA GLY A 12 -6.52 -8.56 0.67
C GLY A 12 -5.91 -7.19 0.91
N ASP A 13 -6.41 -6.41 1.87
CA ASP A 13 -5.91 -5.06 2.11
C ASP A 13 -4.75 -5.02 3.13
N SER A 14 -3.94 -6.08 3.18
CA SER A 14 -2.68 -6.09 3.94
C SER A 14 -1.54 -5.49 3.11
N HIS A 15 -1.70 -4.26 2.63
CA HIS A 15 -0.62 -3.55 1.91
C HIS A 15 0.52 -3.13 2.85
N SER A 16 0.36 -3.26 4.17
CA SER A 16 1.37 -2.88 5.16
C SER A 16 2.39 -3.97 5.50
N ALA A 17 2.28 -5.19 4.96
CA ALA A 17 3.09 -6.32 5.44
C ALA A 17 4.35 -6.64 4.61
N ASP A 18 4.56 -6.03 3.44
CA ASP A 18 5.60 -6.51 2.50
C ASP A 18 6.77 -5.54 2.30
N ARG A 19 7.04 -4.68 3.29
CA ARG A 19 8.35 -4.03 3.34
C ARG A 19 9.28 -4.95 4.12
N PRO A 20 10.32 -5.55 3.50
CA PRO A 20 11.36 -6.19 4.28
C PRO A 20 11.95 -5.09 5.18
N ALA A 21 11.83 -5.27 6.50
CA ALA A 21 12.55 -4.45 7.45
C ALA A 21 14.01 -4.39 7.00
N LYS A 22 14.58 -3.19 6.83
CA LYS A 22 15.97 -2.98 6.38
C LYS A 22 16.88 -3.93 7.17
N GLY A 23 17.31 -5.03 6.54
CA GLY A 23 18.23 -6.01 7.13
C GLY A 23 17.75 -7.45 7.26
N ARG A 24 16.46 -7.80 7.07
CA ARG A 24 16.05 -9.22 7.08
C ARG A 24 16.29 -9.88 5.72
N ALA A 25 17.15 -10.89 5.68
CA ALA A 25 17.35 -11.69 4.47
C ALA A 25 16.04 -12.42 4.10
N ARG A 26 15.68 -12.40 2.81
CA ARG A 26 14.49 -13.12 2.30
C ARG A 26 14.72 -14.61 2.41
N SER A 27 13.65 -15.36 2.65
CA SER A 27 13.72 -16.83 2.60
C SER A 27 13.99 -17.31 1.17
N ALA A 28 14.57 -18.52 1.01
CA ALA A 28 14.81 -19.09 -0.31
C ALA A 28 13.51 -19.29 -1.12
N ALA A 29 12.42 -19.68 -0.45
CA ALA A 29 11.11 -19.85 -1.08
C ALA A 29 10.56 -18.51 -1.61
N GLU A 30 10.73 -17.43 -0.84
CA GLU A 30 10.30 -16.09 -1.23
C GLU A 30 11.14 -15.56 -2.39
N ALA A 31 12.46 -15.75 -2.36
CA ALA A 31 13.35 -15.41 -3.48
C ALA A 31 12.96 -16.16 -4.77
N ALA A 32 12.67 -17.47 -4.69
CA ALA A 32 12.22 -18.26 -5.84
C ALA A 32 10.87 -17.78 -6.39
N ARG A 33 9.93 -17.42 -5.50
CA ARG A 33 8.62 -16.87 -5.91
C ARG A 33 8.79 -15.55 -6.65
N LEU A 34 9.64 -14.65 -6.14
CA LEU A 34 9.91 -13.37 -6.79
C LEU A 34 10.63 -13.56 -8.12
N ALA A 35 11.61 -14.47 -8.19
CA ALA A 35 12.35 -14.75 -9.42
C ALA A 35 11.45 -15.29 -10.54
N ARG A 36 10.41 -16.06 -10.21
CA ARG A 36 9.41 -16.51 -11.19
C ARG A 36 8.64 -15.35 -11.85
N VAL A 37 8.47 -14.23 -11.15
CA VAL A 37 7.68 -13.07 -11.63
C VAL A 37 8.58 -11.99 -12.22
N PHE A 38 9.67 -11.65 -11.51
CA PHE A 38 10.53 -10.51 -11.81
C PHE A 38 11.90 -10.91 -12.38
N GLY A 39 12.25 -12.20 -12.38
CA GLY A 39 13.61 -12.66 -12.63
C GLY A 39 14.53 -12.46 -11.42
N GLU A 40 15.82 -12.76 -11.58
CA GLU A 40 16.78 -12.73 -10.46
C GLU A 40 17.03 -11.32 -9.91
N THR A 41 16.85 -10.28 -10.73
CA THR A 41 17.05 -8.88 -10.34
C THR A 41 15.72 -8.23 -10.02
N LEU A 42 15.59 -7.69 -8.80
CA LEU A 42 14.39 -6.96 -8.39
C LEU A 42 14.45 -5.49 -8.83
N PRO A 43 13.30 -4.91 -9.21
CA PRO A 43 13.18 -3.47 -9.40
C PRO A 43 13.60 -2.71 -8.13
N ARG A 44 14.29 -1.60 -8.32
CA ARG A 44 14.64 -0.69 -7.22
C ARG A 44 13.54 0.36 -7.06
N THR A 45 13.15 0.63 -5.82
CA THR A 45 12.28 1.76 -5.49
C THR A 45 13.04 3.08 -5.61
N SER A 46 12.39 4.12 -6.13
CA SER A 46 12.98 5.47 -6.21
C SER A 46 13.01 6.13 -4.82
N SER A 47 13.72 7.25 -4.70
CA SER A 47 13.77 8.01 -3.44
C SER A 47 12.52 8.89 -3.22
N ASP A 48 11.71 9.10 -4.26
CA ASP A 48 10.48 9.90 -4.21
C ASP A 48 9.28 9.09 -3.70
N GLU A 49 9.38 7.76 -3.71
CA GLU A 49 8.36 6.84 -3.16
C GLU A 49 8.04 7.20 -1.69
N ARG A 50 6.78 7.58 -1.43
CA ARG A 50 6.31 7.83 -0.07
C ARG A 50 6.27 6.53 0.73
N ALA A 51 6.78 6.62 1.93
CA ALA A 51 6.77 5.51 2.86
C ALA A 51 5.35 5.32 3.44
N PRO A 52 4.87 4.09 3.73
CA PRO A 52 3.56 3.83 4.30
C PRO A 52 3.41 4.37 5.73
N ASP A 53 4.52 4.71 6.37
CA ASP A 53 4.63 5.44 7.64
C ASP A 53 4.63 6.98 7.46
N GLY A 54 4.56 7.48 6.23
CA GLY A 54 4.25 8.89 5.99
C GLY A 54 2.87 9.22 6.53
N GLU A 55 2.66 10.47 6.98
CA GLU A 55 1.36 10.90 7.52
C GLU A 55 0.24 10.64 6.50
N LEU A 56 -0.49 9.55 6.73
CA LEU A 56 -1.75 9.30 6.08
C LEU A 56 -2.76 10.29 6.68
N PRO A 57 -3.57 10.99 5.86
CA PRO A 57 -4.63 11.84 6.37
C PRO A 57 -5.50 11.07 7.36
N SER A 58 -5.78 11.67 8.51
CA SER A 58 -6.64 11.08 9.56
C SER A 58 -8.00 10.67 9.01
N SER A 59 -8.51 11.41 8.02
CA SER A 59 -9.70 11.09 7.24
C SER A 59 -9.44 11.18 5.74
N SER A 60 -10.02 10.24 4.98
CA SER A 60 -9.99 10.24 3.51
C SER A 60 -10.52 11.55 2.89
N ASP A 61 -11.39 12.26 3.61
CA ASP A 61 -12.02 13.52 3.17
C ASP A 61 -11.07 14.73 3.33
N ASP A 62 -10.09 14.66 4.24
CA ASP A 62 -9.16 15.77 4.50
C ASP A 62 -8.25 16.03 3.30
N TRP A 63 -7.78 14.97 2.66
CA TRP A 63 -7.02 15.09 1.41
C TRP A 63 -7.87 15.69 0.29
N LEU A 64 -9.12 15.26 0.15
CA LEU A 64 -10.02 15.75 -0.89
C LEU A 64 -10.28 17.25 -0.75
N ARG A 65 -10.51 17.74 0.47
CA ARG A 65 -10.69 19.18 0.73
C ARG A 65 -9.41 19.98 0.49
N ALA A 66 -8.24 19.41 0.78
CA ALA A 66 -6.96 20.05 0.47
C ALA A 66 -6.69 20.17 -1.05
N GLN A 67 -7.41 19.42 -1.90
CA GLN A 67 -7.29 19.51 -3.36
C GLN A 67 -8.30 20.48 -4.00
N VAL A 68 -9.19 21.12 -3.23
CA VAL A 68 -10.18 22.05 -3.80
C VAL A 68 -9.49 23.37 -4.19
N PRO A 69 -9.56 23.80 -5.46
CA PRO A 69 -8.99 25.08 -5.90
C PRO A 69 -9.65 26.29 -5.21
N PRO A 70 -8.92 27.40 -4.99
CA PRO A 70 -9.40 28.54 -4.19
C PRO A 70 -10.58 29.32 -4.81
N HIS A 71 -10.91 29.08 -6.08
CA HIS A 71 -12.02 29.75 -6.78
C HIS A 71 -13.28 28.88 -6.90
N HIS A 72 -13.33 27.74 -6.21
CA HIS A 72 -14.55 26.93 -6.15
C HIS A 72 -15.44 27.41 -5.00
N GLY A 73 -16.27 28.41 -5.32
CA GLY A 73 -17.35 28.96 -4.52
C GLY A 73 -18.45 29.44 -5.43
#